data_AF-A0A957STK9-F1
#
_entry.id   AF-A0A957STK9-F1
#
_cell.length_a   1.000
_cell.length_b   1.000
_cell.length_c   1.000
_cell.angle_alpha   90.00
_cell.angle_beta   90.00
_cell.angle_gamma   90.00
#
_symmetry.space_group_name_H-M   'P 1'
#
loop_
_entity.id
_entity.type
_entity.pdbx_description
1 polymer ?
#
loop_
_entity_poly.entity_id
_entity_poly.type
_entity_poly.pdbx_seq_one_letter_code
_entity_poly.pdbx_strand_id
1 'polypeptide(L)' 'LETVATEAFLRKTGARGLRSIVEDALLDVMYEIPGRDDIVRCLVTKEVFTNDELPKLFGKQGQPIALNRELRSAA' A
#
# COMPACT_ATOMS: atom_id res chain seq x y z
N LEU A 1 2.25 0.22 12.25
CA LEU A 1 2.90 -1.12 12.16
C LEU A 1 2.17 -2.17 12.99
N GLU A 2 1.58 -1.82 14.13
CA GLU A 2 0.76 -2.74 14.96
C GLU A 2 -0.29 -3.50 14.15
N THR A 3 -1.02 -2.82 13.25
CA THR A 3 -2.01 -3.46 12.37
C THR A 3 -1.41 -4.61 11.55
N VAL A 4 -0.24 -4.43 10.93
CA VAL A 4 0.43 -5.46 10.13
C VAL A 4 0.87 -6.64 11.01
N ALA A 5 1.35 -6.36 12.22
CA ALA A 5 1.73 -7.39 13.17
C ALA A 5 0.52 -8.21 13.64
N THR A 6 -0.61 -7.55 13.92
CA THR A 6 -1.88 -8.20 14.25
C THR A 6 -2.36 -9.08 13.09
N GLU A 7 -2.32 -8.59 11.86
CA GLU A 7 -2.69 -9.38 10.68
C GLU A 7 -1.80 -10.62 10.51
N ALA A 8 -0.48 -10.48 10.67
CA ALA A 8 0.46 -11.60 10.59
C ALA A 8 0.26 -12.64 11.70
N PHE A 9 -0.16 -12.19 12.88
CA PHE A 9 -0.52 -13.06 13.99
C PHE A 9 -1.81 -13.83 13.68
N LEU A 10 -2.85 -13.14 13.22
CA LEU A 10 -4.14 -13.75 12.84
C LEU A 10 -4.00 -14.77 11.71
N ARG A 11 -3.15 -14.49 10.72
CA ARG A 11 -2.84 -15.41 9.60
C ARG A 11 -1.95 -16.59 10.00
N LYS A 12 -1.51 -16.68 11.26
CA LYS A 12 -0.60 -17.74 11.79
C LYS A 12 0.72 -17.87 11.02
N THR A 13 1.14 -16.80 10.36
CA THR A 13 2.40 -16.75 9.59
C THR A 13 3.57 -16.27 10.43
N GLY A 14 3.30 -15.62 11.57
CA GLY A 14 4.31 -14.98 12.42
C GLY A 14 5.10 -13.91 11.66
N ALA A 15 6.33 -13.63 12.10
CA ALA A 15 7.17 -12.58 11.51
C ALA A 15 7.45 -12.78 10.00
N ARG A 16 7.38 -14.03 9.50
CA ARG A 16 7.60 -14.35 8.08
C ARG A 16 6.52 -13.75 7.18
N GLY A 17 5.28 -13.64 7.67
CA GLY A 17 4.16 -13.09 6.90
C GLY A 17 4.10 -11.56 6.87
N LEU A 18 4.92 -10.85 7.64
CA LEU A 18 4.92 -9.38 7.63
C LEU A 18 5.25 -8.84 6.24
N ARG A 19 6.26 -9.44 5.58
CA ARG A 19 6.68 -9.03 4.24
C ARG A 19 5.56 -9.23 3.22
N SER A 20 4.93 -10.40 3.20
CA SER A 20 3.86 -10.69 2.23
C SER A 20 2.67 -9.76 2.43
N ILE A 21 2.26 -9.48 3.68
CA ILE A 21 1.14 -8.56 3.95
C ILE A 21 1.45 -7.14 3.44
N VAL A 22 2.68 -6.68 3.60
CA VAL A 22 3.10 -5.35 3.10
C VAL A 22 3.21 -5.33 1.59
N GLU A 23 3.80 -6.36 0.98
CA GLU A 23 3.92 -6.47 -0.48
C GLU A 23 2.55 -6.54 -1.15
N ASP A 24 1.63 -7.38 -0.66
CA ASP A 24 0.28 -7.53 -1.21
C ASP A 24 -0.49 -6.20 -1.20
N ALA A 25 -0.36 -5.42 -0.11
CA ALA A 25 -1.09 -4.17 0.05
C ALA A 25 -0.46 -2.98 -0.71
N LEU A 26 0.85 -3.05 -1.00
CA LEU A 26 1.60 -1.94 -1.61
C LEU A 26 2.06 -2.24 -3.05
N LEU A 27 1.77 -3.40 -3.62
CA LEU A 27 2.26 -3.81 -4.94
C LEU A 27 1.97 -2.76 -6.03
N ASP A 28 0.73 -2.28 -6.11
CA ASP A 28 0.30 -1.31 -7.11
C ASP A 28 1.09 0.00 -7.00
N VAL A 29 1.29 0.51 -5.77
CA VAL A 29 2.04 1.76 -5.56
C VAL A 29 3.53 1.58 -5.79
N MET A 30 4.09 0.40 -5.48
CA MET A 30 5.49 0.08 -5.73
C MET A 30 5.81 0.01 -7.23
N TYR A 31 4.82 -0.36 -8.06
CA TYR A 31 4.95 -0.36 -9.51
C TYR A 31 4.78 1.02 -10.13
N GLU A 32 3.78 1.79 -9.69
CA GLU A 32 3.43 3.08 -10.29
C GLU A 32 4.37 4.23 -9.88
N ILE A 33 4.75 4.32 -8.60
CA ILE A 33 5.54 5.46 -8.08
C ILE A 33 6.89 5.64 -8.79
N PRO A 34 7.67 4.59 -9.11
CA PRO A 34 8.98 4.77 -9.76
C PRO A 34 8.95 5.53 -11.09
N GLY A 35 7.83 5.50 -11.82
CA GLY A 35 7.65 6.22 -13.10
C GLY A 35 7.03 7.62 -12.97
N ARG A 36 6.79 8.10 -11.75
CA ARG A 36 5.95 9.27 -11.45
C ARG A 36 6.72 10.34 -10.68
N ASP A 37 7.08 11.43 -11.35
CA ASP A 37 7.81 12.56 -10.76
C ASP A 37 6.91 13.57 -9.99
N ASP A 38 5.60 13.43 -10.13
CA ASP A 38 4.59 14.27 -9.50
C ASP A 38 4.30 13.85 -8.05
N ILE A 39 4.63 12.61 -7.66
CA ILE A 39 4.42 12.06 -6.32
C ILE A 39 5.64 12.34 -5.43
N VAL A 40 5.43 12.89 -4.24
CA VAL A 40 6.51 13.15 -3.26
C VAL A 40 6.27 12.49 -1.90
N ARG A 41 5.05 12.02 -1.64
CA ARG A 41 4.69 11.37 -0.38
C ARG A 41 3.65 10.29 -0.60
N CYS A 42 3.89 9.12 -0.02
CA CYS A 42 2.93 8.03 0.11
C CYS A 42 2.57 7.85 1.58
N LEU A 43 1.29 7.99 1.92
CA LEU A 43 0.76 7.78 3.26
C LEU A 43 0.06 6.42 3.33
N VAL A 44 0.66 5.50 4.09
CA VAL A 44 0.09 4.19 4.40
C VAL A 44 -0.61 4.26 5.75
N THR A 45 -1.92 4.08 5.75
CA THR A 45 -2.74 4.06 6.97
C THR A 45 -3.12 2.63 7.35
N LYS A 46 -3.80 2.44 8.49
CA LYS A 46 -4.22 1.10 8.91
C LYS A 46 -5.26 0.49 7.96
N GLU A 47 -6.08 1.34 7.35
CA GLU A 47 -7.15 0.95 6.43
C GLU A 47 -6.62 0.28 5.18
N VAL A 48 -5.37 0.56 4.80
CA VAL A 48 -4.68 -0.14 3.71
C VAL A 48 -4.59 -1.65 3.98
N PHE A 49 -4.41 -2.03 5.24
CA PHE A 49 -4.29 -3.44 5.64
C PHE A 49 -5.61 -4.08 6.06
N THR A 50 -6.56 -3.30 6.59
CA THR A 50 -7.84 -3.83 7.13
C THR A 50 -9.01 -3.75 6.15
N ASN A 51 -9.00 -2.77 5.25
CA ASN A 51 -10.12 -2.45 4.36
C ASN A 51 -9.76 -2.56 2.86
N ASP A 52 -8.56 -3.03 2.53
CA ASP A 52 -8.03 -3.08 1.15
C ASP A 52 -8.11 -1.69 0.46
N GLU A 53 -7.95 -0.62 1.25
CA GLU A 53 -7.86 0.75 0.75
C GLU A 53 -6.48 0.99 0.10
N LEU A 54 -6.44 1.83 -0.93
CA LEU A 54 -5.17 2.22 -1.52
C LEU A 54 -4.45 3.26 -0.65
N PRO A 55 -3.11 3.23 -0.60
CA PRO A 55 -2.33 4.30 0.01
C PRO A 55 -2.65 5.67 -0.60
N LYS A 56 -2.63 6.71 0.24
CA LYS A 56 -2.89 8.08 -0.22
C LYS A 56 -1.59 8.70 -0.73
N LEU A 57 -1.59 9.11 -1.99
CA LEU A 57 -0.44 9.75 -2.62
C LEU A 57 -0.61 11.27 -2.64
N PHE A 58 0.50 11.99 -2.47
CA PHE A 58 0.50 13.45 -2.45
C PHE A 58 1.63 14.01 -3.32
N GLY A 59 1.32 15.10 -4.01
CA GLY A 59 2.28 15.84 -4.81
C GLY A 59 2.99 16.95 -4.03
N LYS A 60 3.82 17.73 -4.74
CA LYS A 60 4.67 18.78 -4.15
C LYS A 60 3.91 19.84 -3.35
N GLN A 61 2.66 20.13 -3.71
CA GLN A 61 1.82 21.12 -3.02
C GLN A 61 0.87 20.48 -1.99
N GLY A 62 1.04 19.19 -1.67
CA GLY A 62 0.20 18.46 -0.73
C GLY A 62 -1.18 18.09 -1.26
N GLN A 63 -1.44 18.29 -2.56
CA GLN A 63 -2.65 17.84 -3.23
C GLN A 63 -2.67 16.31 -3.33
N PRO A 64 -3.84 15.67 -3.12
CA PRO A 64 -3.96 14.23 -3.30
C PRO A 64 -3.82 13.88 -4.78
N ILE A 65 -3.16 12.76 -5.07
CA ILE A 65 -3.06 12.22 -6.42
C ILE A 65 -3.67 10.82 -6.46
N ALA A 66 -4.52 10.57 -7.45
CA ALA A 66 -5.14 9.27 -7.64
C ALA A 66 -4.15 8.29 -8.29
N LEU A 67 -4.21 7.03 -7.83
CA LEU A 67 -3.57 5.90 -8.49
C LEU A 67 -4.51 5.34 -9.55
N ASN A 68 -4.01 5.00 -10.74
CA ASN A 68 -4.83 4.37 -11.75
C ASN A 68 -4.99 2.87 -11.42
N ARG A 69 -6.22 2.37 -11.33
CA ARG A 69 -6.52 1.03 -10.78
C ARG A 69 -6.55 -0.10 -11.82
N GLU A 70 -6.24 0.20 -13.08
CA GLU A 70 -6.37 -0.76 -14.19
C GLU A 70 -5.51 -2.03 -14.02
N LEU A 71 -4.41 -1.95 -13.25
CA LEU A 71 -3.45 -3.04 -13.05
C LEU A 71 -4.00 -4.25 -12.29
N ARG A 72 -4.98 -4.09 -11.38
CA ARG A 72 -5.54 -5.20 -10.61
C ARG A 72 -6.46 -6.13 -11.42
N SER A 73 -6.85 -5.74 -12.64
CA SER A 73 -7.75 -6.54 -13.50
C SER A 73 -7.03 -7.62 -14.31
N ALA A 74 -5.70 -7.65 -14.28
CA ALA A 74 -4.87 -8.51 -15.13
C ALA A 74 -4.23 -9.74 -14.42
N ALA A 75 -4.59 -10.02 -13.17
CA ALA A 75 -4.06 -11.14 -12.38
C ALA A 75 -5.16 -12.13 -11.96
#